data_AF-A0A7X8J052-F1
#
_entry.id   AF-A0A7X8J052-F1
#
_cell.length_a   1.000
_cell.length_b   1.000
_cell.length_c   1.000
_cell.angle_alpha   90.00
_cell.angle_beta   90.00
_cell.angle_gamma   90.00
#
_symmetry.space_group_name_H-M   'P 1'
#
loop_
_entity.id
_entity.type
_entity.pdbx_description
1 polymer ?
#
loop_
_entity_poly.entity_id
_entity_poly.type
_entity_poly.pdbx_seq_one_letter_code
_entity_poly.pdbx_strand_id
1 'polypeptide(L)'
;MRKSRVIIVTILALVMLAVSISGCTQGTATPTPAESTQQSSSTPKNNDKSASDSTTAVAPNQFPISDEKITLTIMALRADNQPDWNDIYVWQEYEEMTNIHIDWIQVRSSDRSEKVTAALASGDMPDAFMRCKISAIDQKLYGDQ
;
A
#
# COMPACT_ATOMS: atom_id res chain seq x y z
N MET A 1 -13.03 23.95 -42.10
CA MET A 1 -12.81 23.67 -40.66
C MET A 1 -14.05 23.83 -39.77
N ARG A 2 -14.87 24.90 -39.89
CA ARG A 2 -16.12 25.05 -39.09
C ARG A 2 -17.15 23.92 -39.30
N LYS A 3 -17.36 23.49 -40.55
CA LYS A 3 -18.35 22.45 -40.90
C LYS A 3 -17.97 21.05 -40.37
N SER A 4 -16.67 20.72 -40.36
CA SER A 4 -16.16 19.45 -39.84
C SER A 4 -16.21 19.38 -38.31
N ARG A 5 -16.02 20.49 -37.60
CA ARG A 5 -16.19 20.57 -36.13
C ARG A 5 -17.66 20.41 -35.71
N VAL A 6 -18.61 20.93 -36.49
CA VAL A 6 -20.05 20.75 -36.23
C VAL A 6 -20.46 19.29 -36.43
N ILE A 7 -19.98 18.63 -37.48
CA ILE A 7 -20.27 17.21 -37.76
C ILE A 7 -19.71 16.30 -36.65
N ILE A 8 -18.49 16.56 -36.17
CA ILE A 8 -17.87 15.79 -35.09
C ILE A 8 -18.64 15.94 -33.78
N VAL A 9 -19.11 17.14 -33.43
CA VAL A 9 -19.91 17.37 -32.21
C VAL A 9 -21.29 16.70 -32.30
N THR A 10 -21.93 16.71 -33.47
CA THR A 10 -23.22 16.03 -33.65
C THR A 10 -23.11 14.50 -33.61
N ILE A 11 -21.99 13.92 -34.08
CA ILE A 11 -21.74 12.47 -34.01
C ILE A 11 -21.43 12.04 -32.57
N LEU A 12 -20.65 12.83 -31.83
CA LEU A 12 -20.33 12.54 -30.43
C LEU A 12 -21.56 12.59 -29.51
N ALA A 13 -22.49 13.52 -29.75
CA ALA A 13 -23.73 13.66 -28.99
C ALA A 13 -24.73 12.52 -29.26
N LEU A 14 -24.73 11.94 -30.47
CA LEU A 14 -25.63 10.84 -30.83
C LEU A 14 -25.18 9.48 -30.27
N VAL A 15 -23.88 9.31 -30.01
CA VAL A 15 -23.29 8.09 -29.45
C VAL A 15 -23.50 7.98 -27.93
N MET A 16 -23.65 9.09 -27.21
CA MET A 16 -23.90 9.08 -25.76
C MET A 16 -25.36 8.77 -25.36
N LEU A 17 -26.30 8.72 -26.32
CA LEU A 17 -27.71 8.41 -26.04
C LEU A 17 -28.04 6.90 -26.15
N ALA A 18 -27.04 6.05 -26.44
CA ALA A 18 -27.24 4.64 -26.78
C ALA A 18 -26.66 3.64 -25.76
N VAL A 19 -26.49 4.01 -24.49
CA VAL A 19 -26.14 3.06 -23.42
C VAL A 19 -27.11 3.21 -22.27
N SER A 20 -28.20 2.47 -22.37
CA SER A 20 -29.06 2.12 -21.25
C SER A 20 -29.65 0.76 -21.55
N ILE A 21 -29.66 -0.11 -20.52
CA ILE A 21 -30.22 -1.47 -20.45
C ILE A 21 -29.18 -2.60 -20.61
N SER A 22 -28.67 -3.07 -19.47
CA SER A 22 -28.60 -4.51 -19.14
C SER A 22 -28.36 -4.66 -17.63
N GLY A 23 -29.46 -4.74 -16.88
CA GLY A 23 -29.48 -5.26 -15.51
C GLY A 23 -30.06 -6.68 -15.53
N CYS A 24 -29.31 -7.64 -15.00
CA CYS A 24 -29.76 -8.97 -14.55
C CYS A 24 -29.57 -8.96 -13.01
N THR A 25 -30.55 -9.07 -12.11
CA THR A 25 -31.51 -10.16 -11.75
C THR A 25 -30.87 -11.43 -11.17
N GLN A 26 -31.17 -11.66 -9.87
CA GLN A 26 -31.21 -12.93 -9.09
C GLN A 26 -29.89 -13.68 -8.85
N GLY A 27 -29.63 -14.30 -7.69
CA GLY A 27 -30.41 -14.56 -6.47
C GLY A 27 -29.67 -15.56 -5.56
N THR A 28 -29.89 -15.46 -4.25
CA THR A 28 -29.90 -16.54 -3.22
C THR A 28 -28.85 -17.65 -3.24
N ALA A 29 -28.07 -17.78 -2.16
CA ALA A 29 -28.27 -18.81 -1.11
C ALA A 29 -27.00 -19.04 -0.27
N THR A 30 -27.14 -18.80 1.04
CA THR A 30 -26.33 -19.40 2.11
C THR A 30 -26.48 -20.93 2.10
N PRO A 31 -25.48 -21.70 2.55
CA PRO A 31 -25.67 -22.35 3.85
C PRO A 31 -24.39 -22.49 4.71
N THR A 32 -24.58 -22.33 6.02
CA THR A 32 -23.75 -22.85 7.13
C THR A 32 -24.25 -24.26 7.47
N PRO A 33 -23.39 -25.22 7.86
CA PRO A 33 -23.27 -25.64 9.28
C PRO A 33 -21.80 -25.93 9.69
N ALA A 34 -21.27 -25.32 10.74
CA ALA A 34 -21.22 -25.80 12.14
C ALA A 34 -20.28 -26.99 12.41
N GLU A 35 -19.14 -26.76 13.11
CA GLU A 35 -18.69 -27.61 14.24
C GLU A 35 -17.46 -27.08 15.03
N SER A 36 -17.54 -27.22 16.37
CA SER A 36 -16.53 -27.55 17.40
C SER A 36 -15.16 -26.83 17.54
N THR A 37 -15.07 -25.99 18.57
CA THR A 37 -14.22 -26.05 19.81
C THR A 37 -12.89 -26.85 19.88
N GLN A 38 -11.86 -26.16 20.44
CA GLN A 38 -10.63 -26.59 21.20
C GLN A 38 -9.48 -27.29 20.45
N GLN A 39 -8.20 -27.29 20.85
CA GLN A 39 -7.30 -26.47 21.68
C GLN A 39 -5.92 -27.19 21.65
N SER A 40 -4.85 -26.47 21.30
CA SER A 40 -3.43 -26.58 21.71
C SER A 40 -2.57 -27.88 21.59
N SER A 41 -1.31 -27.58 21.24
CA SER A 41 -0.01 -28.21 21.58
C SER A 41 0.38 -29.59 21.00
N SER A 42 1.38 -29.63 20.11
CA SER A 42 2.81 -29.89 20.44
C SER A 42 3.65 -30.28 19.21
N THR A 43 4.83 -29.65 19.05
CA THR A 43 5.94 -29.99 18.14
C THR A 43 6.67 -31.27 18.63
N PRO A 44 7.45 -32.04 17.81
CA PRO A 44 8.79 -31.62 17.34
C PRO A 44 9.30 -32.14 15.97
N LYS A 45 9.99 -31.25 15.24
CA LYS A 45 11.37 -31.37 14.67
C LYS A 45 11.67 -32.36 13.51
N ASN A 46 12.14 -31.79 12.39
CA ASN A 46 13.37 -32.15 11.63
C ASN A 46 13.58 -31.08 10.53
N ASN A 47 14.53 -30.17 10.65
CA ASN A 47 15.92 -30.26 10.15
C ASN A 47 16.02 -30.79 8.72
N ASP A 48 16.11 -29.88 7.75
CA ASP A 48 17.03 -30.05 6.64
C ASP A 48 17.67 -28.73 6.23
N LYS A 49 18.94 -28.82 5.87
CA LYS A 49 19.92 -27.74 5.77
C LYS A 49 20.26 -27.49 4.31
N SER A 50 20.50 -26.21 4.00
CA SER A 50 21.41 -25.71 2.95
C SER A 50 20.79 -25.30 1.61
N ALA A 51 20.71 -23.99 1.37
CA ALA A 51 21.38 -23.37 0.23
C ALA A 51 21.59 -21.87 0.49
N SER A 52 22.79 -21.43 0.13
CA SER A 52 23.35 -20.09 0.27
C SER A 52 22.46 -18.99 -0.32
N ASP A 53 22.17 -17.96 0.48
CA ASP A 53 22.10 -16.59 -0.04
C ASP A 53 22.88 -15.69 0.92
N SER A 54 23.81 -14.94 0.35
CA SER A 54 24.76 -14.09 1.06
C SER A 54 24.08 -12.80 1.48
N THR A 55 23.17 -12.90 2.45
CA THR A 55 22.76 -11.77 3.27
C THR A 55 23.40 -12.01 4.62
N THR A 56 24.49 -11.30 4.90
CA THR A 56 24.98 -11.18 6.28
C THR A 56 23.90 -10.44 7.05
N ALA A 57 22.88 -11.16 7.52
CA ALA A 57 21.93 -10.63 8.46
C ALA A 57 22.74 -10.31 9.72
N VAL A 58 23.07 -9.04 9.91
CA VAL A 58 23.67 -8.54 11.15
C VAL A 58 22.80 -9.05 12.30
N ALA A 59 23.46 -9.57 13.34
CA ALA A 59 22.75 -10.22 14.43
C ALA A 59 21.63 -9.30 14.95
N PRO A 60 20.44 -9.83 15.26
CA PRO A 60 19.31 -9.02 15.69
C PRO A 60 19.75 -8.12 16.86
N ASN A 61 19.45 -6.82 16.75
CA ASN A 61 19.83 -5.75 17.68
C ASN A 61 21.28 -5.23 17.59
N GLN A 62 21.95 -5.39 16.44
CA GLN A 62 23.21 -4.70 16.16
C GLN A 62 23.06 -3.74 14.97
N PHE A 63 23.64 -2.55 15.11
CA PHE A 63 23.73 -1.56 14.05
C PHE A 63 25.11 -1.66 13.37
N PRO A 64 25.21 -1.50 12.04
CA PRO A 64 24.12 -1.20 11.09
C PRO A 64 23.23 -2.40 10.76
N ILE A 65 22.00 -2.13 10.33
CA ILE A 65 21.01 -3.16 9.98
C ILE A 65 21.29 -3.74 8.59
N SER A 66 21.93 -2.96 7.71
CA SER A 66 22.36 -3.36 6.38
C SER A 66 23.83 -2.99 6.16
N ASP A 67 24.59 -3.90 5.55
CA ASP A 67 25.98 -3.66 5.16
C ASP A 67 26.08 -2.58 4.07
N GLU A 68 25.08 -2.50 3.19
CA GLU A 68 25.00 -1.50 2.10
C GLU A 68 23.84 -0.53 2.34
N LYS A 69 23.99 0.70 1.83
CA LYS A 69 22.96 1.73 1.97
C LYS A 69 21.74 1.34 1.13
N ILE A 70 20.60 1.11 1.78
CA ILE A 70 19.33 0.88 1.09
C ILE A 70 18.43 2.10 1.21
N THR A 71 17.52 2.26 0.25
CA THR A 71 16.50 3.31 0.26
C THR A 71 15.13 2.70 0.35
N LEU A 72 14.31 3.18 1.29
CA LEU A 72 12.90 2.83 1.41
C LEU A 72 12.05 4.06 1.10
N THR A 73 11.02 3.90 0.30
CA THR A 73 10.01 4.94 0.03
C THR A 73 8.88 4.79 1.03
N ILE A 74 8.67 5.79 1.89
CA ILE A 74 7.63 5.73 2.93
C ILE A 74 6.66 6.90 2.76
N MET A 75 5.37 6.59 2.61
CA MET A 75 4.32 7.59 2.67
C MET A 75 3.95 7.89 4.11
N ALA A 76 4.10 9.15 4.52
CA ALA A 76 3.86 9.58 5.88
C ALA A 76 2.91 10.78 5.97
N LEU A 77 1.99 10.74 6.94
CA LEU A 77 1.23 11.93 7.30
C LEU A 77 2.15 12.94 8.01
N ARG A 78 2.24 14.16 7.45
CA ARG A 78 2.85 15.32 8.09
C ARG A 78 1.76 16.29 8.56
N ALA A 79 1.78 16.62 9.85
CA ALA A 79 0.94 17.68 10.39
C ALA A 79 1.44 19.06 9.93
N ASP A 80 0.55 20.04 9.78
CA ASP A 80 0.92 21.33 9.20
C ASP A 80 1.93 22.13 10.04
N ASN A 81 1.96 21.88 11.35
CA ASN A 81 2.89 22.49 12.30
C ASN A 81 4.16 21.63 12.55
N GLN A 82 4.34 20.52 11.84
CA GLN A 82 5.51 19.66 11.98
C GLN A 82 6.61 20.09 11.00
N PRO A 83 7.90 20.03 11.40
CA PRO A 83 9.01 20.18 10.47
C PRO A 83 8.95 19.15 9.34
N ASP A 84 9.71 19.40 8.28
CA ASP A 84 9.88 18.43 7.21
C ASP A 84 10.45 17.13 7.77
N TRP A 85 9.98 15.97 7.27
CA TRP A 85 10.48 14.69 7.76
C TRP A 85 11.99 14.52 7.52
N ASN A 86 12.53 15.13 6.47
CA ASN A 86 13.97 15.11 6.19
C ASN A 86 14.81 15.90 7.21
N ASP A 87 14.19 16.83 7.94
CA ASP A 87 14.88 17.74 8.88
C ASP A 87 14.79 17.27 10.34
N ILE A 88 14.09 16.15 10.60
CA ILE A 88 13.95 15.62 11.97
C ILE A 88 15.24 14.88 12.35
N TYR A 89 15.90 15.38 13.39
CA TYR A 89 17.16 14.85 13.93
C TYR A 89 17.16 13.32 14.10
N VAL A 90 16.08 12.75 14.64
CA VAL A 90 15.98 11.30 14.84
C VAL A 90 16.10 10.53 13.52
N TRP A 91 15.51 10.99 12.42
CA TRP A 91 15.61 10.27 11.15
C TRP A 91 17.01 10.33 10.55
N GLN A 92 17.73 11.43 10.75
CA GLN A 92 19.11 11.59 10.30
C GLN A 92 20.05 10.65 11.08
N GLU A 93 19.94 10.63 12.41
CA GLU A 93 20.72 9.73 13.27
C GLU A 93 20.46 8.25 12.96
N TYR A 94 19.18 7.88 12.77
CA TYR A 94 18.85 6.49 12.42
C TYR A 94 19.30 6.12 11.01
N GLU A 95 19.34 7.03 10.05
CA GLU A 95 19.91 6.76 8.73
C GLU A 95 21.41 6.40 8.85
N GLU A 96 22.18 7.16 9.64
CA GLU A 96 23.60 6.87 9.88
C GLU A 96 23.81 5.55 10.64
N MET A 97 22.98 5.28 11.65
CA MET A 97 23.09 4.06 12.45
C MET A 97 22.65 2.82 11.68
N THR A 98 21.61 2.90 10.84
CA THR A 98 20.99 1.73 10.20
C THR A 98 21.52 1.46 8.81
N ASN A 99 22.10 2.46 8.15
CA ASN A 99 22.40 2.47 6.72
C ASN A 99 21.13 2.39 5.84
N ILE A 100 20.01 2.95 6.33
CA ILE A 100 18.72 2.99 5.63
C ILE A 100 18.33 4.45 5.41
N HIS A 101 18.28 4.87 4.14
CA HIS A 101 17.70 6.15 3.75
C HIS A 101 16.19 6.02 3.54
N ILE A 102 15.44 7.02 3.97
CA ILE A 102 13.99 7.06 3.75
C ILE A 102 13.65 8.19 2.79
N ASP A 103 13.09 7.84 1.63
CA ASP A 103 12.46 8.78 0.72
C ASP A 103 11.01 9.03 1.18
N TRP A 104 10.76 10.22 1.71
CA TRP A 104 9.49 10.56 2.35
C TRP A 104 8.46 11.10 1.36
N ILE A 105 7.39 10.34 1.11
CA ILE A 105 6.17 10.87 0.48
C ILE A 105 5.32 11.54 1.57
N GLN A 106 5.54 12.84 1.76
CA GLN A 106 4.88 13.60 2.83
C GLN A 106 3.50 14.08 2.40
N VAL A 107 2.47 13.61 3.10
CA VAL A 107 1.08 13.96 2.82
C VAL A 107 0.52 14.86 3.93
N ARG A 108 -0.17 15.94 3.57
CA ARG A 108 -0.86 16.82 4.53
C ARG A 108 -2.18 16.21 5.00
N SER A 109 -2.66 16.67 6.16
CA SER A 109 -3.91 16.16 6.74
C SER A 109 -5.14 16.38 5.85
N SER A 110 -5.17 17.48 5.07
CA SER A 110 -6.23 17.81 4.13
C SER A 110 -6.35 16.79 3.00
N ASP A 111 -5.21 16.30 2.50
CA ASP A 111 -5.15 15.51 1.27
C ASP A 111 -4.90 14.03 1.54
N ARG A 112 -4.72 13.65 2.81
CA ARG A 112 -4.38 12.28 3.23
C ARG A 112 -5.31 11.25 2.64
N SER A 113 -6.63 11.44 2.76
CA SER A 113 -7.58 10.42 2.34
C SER A 113 -7.47 10.13 0.84
N GLU A 114 -7.38 11.18 0.03
CA GLU A 114 -7.28 11.06 -1.42
C GLU A 114 -5.96 10.43 -1.84
N LYS A 115 -4.83 10.94 -1.35
CA LYS A 115 -3.50 10.46 -1.75
C LYS A 115 -3.23 9.03 -1.29
N VAL A 116 -3.67 8.66 -0.10
CA VAL A 116 -3.54 7.28 0.41
C VAL A 116 -4.40 6.34 -0.42
N THR A 117 -5.66 6.69 -0.68
CA THR A 117 -6.55 5.85 -1.49
C THR A 117 -5.99 5.68 -2.90
N ALA A 118 -5.47 6.75 -3.50
CA ALA A 118 -4.85 6.71 -4.81
C ALA A 118 -3.62 5.79 -4.83
N ALA A 119 -2.74 5.87 -3.83
CA ALA A 119 -1.56 5.01 -3.73
C ALA A 119 -1.90 3.54 -3.50
N LEU A 120 -2.96 3.25 -2.73
CA LEU A 120 -3.43 1.87 -2.54
C LEU A 120 -4.07 1.28 -3.82
N ALA A 121 -4.67 2.13 -4.66
CA ALA A 121 -5.35 1.70 -5.88
C ALA A 121 -4.45 1.70 -7.13
N SER A 122 -3.29 2.37 -7.10
CA SER A 122 -2.43 2.56 -8.27
C SER A 122 -1.59 1.33 -8.64
N GLY A 123 -1.38 0.40 -7.70
CA GLY A 123 -0.41 -0.70 -7.85
C GLY A 123 1.06 -0.26 -7.75
N ASP A 124 1.32 1.04 -7.57
CA ASP A 124 2.65 1.64 -7.34
C ASP A 124 2.68 2.18 -5.90
N MET A 125 2.77 1.25 -4.96
CA MET A 125 2.64 1.49 -3.54
C MET A 125 4.02 1.79 -2.93
N PRO A 126 4.13 2.72 -1.95
CA PRO A 126 5.36 2.86 -1.18
C PRO A 126 5.68 1.56 -0.42
N ASP A 127 6.93 1.42 0.01
CA ASP A 127 7.37 0.28 0.83
C ASP A 127 6.65 0.24 2.18
N ALA A 128 6.26 1.40 2.71
CA ALA A 128 5.46 1.49 3.93
C ALA A 128 4.56 2.73 3.97
N PHE A 129 3.49 2.62 4.76
CA PHE A 129 2.67 3.75 5.19
C PHE A 129 2.86 4.02 6.67
N MET A 130 3.14 5.28 7.03
CA MET A 130 3.28 5.71 8.42
C MET A 130 2.29 6.82 8.76
N ARG A 131 1.54 6.63 9.86
CA ARG A 131 0.54 7.61 10.34
C ARG A 131 -0.56 7.96 9.31
N CYS A 132 -0.72 7.16 8.26
CA CYS A 132 -1.68 7.38 7.17
C CYS A 132 -3.11 6.93 7.51
N LYS A 133 -3.36 6.34 8.69
CA LYS A 133 -4.68 5.88 9.14
C LYS A 133 -5.36 4.93 8.14
N ILE A 134 -4.61 3.95 7.64
CA ILE A 134 -5.16 2.89 6.77
C ILE A 134 -6.24 2.14 7.56
N SER A 135 -7.46 2.03 7.00
CA SER A 135 -8.56 1.34 7.68
C SER A 135 -8.44 -0.18 7.52
N ALA A 136 -9.09 -0.95 8.40
CA ALA A 136 -9.15 -2.41 8.26
C ALA A 136 -9.86 -2.85 6.97
N ILE A 137 -10.77 -2.03 6.44
CA ILE A 137 -11.44 -2.29 5.16
C ILE A 137 -10.43 -2.13 4.02
N ASP A 138 -9.65 -1.05 4.03
CA ASP A 138 -8.62 -0.82 3.02
C ASP A 138 -7.55 -1.91 3.05
N GLN A 139 -7.12 -2.34 4.25
CA GLN A 139 -6.19 -3.47 4.39
C GLN A 139 -6.76 -4.76 3.78
N LYS A 140 -8.04 -5.05 3.99
CA LYS A 140 -8.68 -6.23 3.39
C LYS A 140 -8.81 -6.12 1.87
N LEU A 141 -9.03 -4.91 1.34
CA LEU A 141 -9.24 -4.69 -0.08
C LEU A 141 -7.93 -4.61 -0.87
N TYR A 142 -6.88 -4.04 -0.27
CA TYR A 142 -5.62 -3.72 -0.94
C TYR A 142 -4.39 -4.46 -0.38
N GLY A 143 -4.52 -5.22 0.73
CA GLY A 143 -3.37 -5.86 1.38
C GLY A 143 -2.89 -7.17 0.75
N ASP A 144 -3.70 -7.83 -0.07
CA ASP A 144 -3.36 -9.08 -0.76
C ASP A 144 -2.63 -8.84 -2.10
N GLN A 145 -2.35 -7.57 -2.45
CA GLN A 145 -1.85 -7.17 -3.77
C GLN A 145 -0.34 -7.36 -3.93
#